data_AF-A0A2M9C820-F1
#
_entry.id   AF-A0A2M9C820-F1
#
_cell.length_a   1.000
_cell.length_b   1.000
_cell.length_c   1.000
_cell.angle_alpha   90.00
_cell.angle_beta   90.00
_cell.angle_gamma   90.00
#
_symmetry.space_group_name_H-M   'P 1'
#
loop_
_entity.id
_entity.type
_entity.pdbx_description
1 polymer ?
#
loop_
_entity_poly.entity_id
_entity_poly.type
_entity_poly.pdbx_seq_one_letter_code
_entity_poly.pdbx_strand_id
1 'polypeptide(L)'
;MKLPKQERHIINNYELKKNIFRLINLFTGFSGILNDSQGYIEDFKTSKLFNDYSYFFEEEFSKLILEIAINARVLDDSIKAHNGKKDLNVFNGIEMMGIIDEDIFYSPREAINKIIHADYVSHDIRHDDTNPYYMPSLQVIGNKGKNQWLGEIFLLPLCKVLYDFACENDLPK
;
A
#
# COMPACT_ATOMS: atom_id res chain seq x y z
N MET A 1 37.84 19.15 5.38
CA MET A 1 36.66 18.51 4.76
C MET A 1 35.47 19.42 5.04
N LYS A 2 34.81 19.97 4.00
CA LYS A 2 33.57 20.74 4.22
C LYS A 2 32.43 19.74 4.31
N LEU A 3 31.67 19.81 5.41
CA LEU A 3 30.45 19.03 5.53
C LEU A 3 29.46 19.47 4.43
N PRO A 4 28.65 18.54 3.88
CA PRO A 4 27.58 18.89 2.96
C PRO A 4 26.69 19.97 3.57
N LYS A 5 26.20 20.90 2.73
CA LYS A 5 25.20 21.86 3.18
C LYS A 5 23.96 21.09 3.63
N GLN A 6 23.41 21.50 4.77
CA GLN A 6 22.17 20.94 5.28
C GLN A 6 21.02 21.45 4.40
N GLU A 7 20.60 20.64 3.43
CA GLU A 7 19.43 20.92 2.61
C GLU A 7 18.20 20.23 3.22
N ARG A 8 17.08 20.96 3.28
CA ARG A 8 15.81 20.39 3.69
C ARG A 8 15.24 19.64 2.50
N HIS A 9 15.38 18.32 2.49
CA HIS A 9 14.71 17.47 1.50
C HIS A 9 13.20 17.49 1.79
N ILE A 10 12.43 18.10 0.88
CA ILE A 10 10.97 18.18 0.97
C ILE A 10 10.40 17.00 0.19
N ILE A 11 9.68 16.11 0.89
CA ILE A 11 8.88 15.11 0.20
C ILE A 11 7.74 15.82 -0.52
N ASN A 12 7.59 15.53 -1.80
CA ASN A 12 6.61 16.18 -2.66
C ASN A 12 5.31 15.35 -2.69
N ASN A 13 4.18 15.99 -2.37
CA ASN A 13 2.85 15.37 -2.50
C ASN A 13 2.59 14.82 -3.91
N TYR A 14 3.18 15.44 -4.94
CA TYR A 14 3.09 14.96 -6.31
C TYR A 14 3.66 13.55 -6.49
N GLU A 15 4.81 13.25 -5.88
CA GLU A 15 5.40 11.91 -5.97
C GLU A 15 4.55 10.88 -5.22
N LEU A 16 3.96 11.23 -4.07
CA LEU A 16 3.01 10.36 -3.38
C LEU A 16 1.81 10.04 -4.29
N LYS A 17 1.19 11.05 -4.91
CA LYS A 17 0.06 10.86 -5.84
C LYS A 17 0.44 10.01 -7.05
N LYS A 18 1.60 10.26 -7.64
CA LYS A 18 2.13 9.52 -8.79
C LYS A 18 2.37 8.05 -8.44
N ASN A 19 2.96 7.77 -7.28
CA ASN A 19 3.18 6.39 -6.85
C ASN A 19 1.87 5.67 -6.55
N ILE A 20 0.89 6.34 -5.92
CA ILE A 20 -0.47 5.79 -5.75
C ILE A 20 -1.10 5.44 -7.11
N PHE A 21 -1.02 6.34 -8.08
CA PHE A 21 -1.50 6.08 -9.44
C PHE A 21 -0.80 4.87 -10.08
N ARG A 22 0.54 4.78 -9.95
CA ARG A 22 1.31 3.63 -10.47
C ARG A 22 0.87 2.33 -9.82
N LEU A 23 0.69 2.31 -8.51
CA LEU A 23 0.27 1.11 -7.77
C LEU A 23 -1.11 0.62 -8.19
N ILE A 24 -2.09 1.53 -8.37
CA ILE A 24 -3.43 1.19 -8.86
C ILE A 24 -3.37 0.59 -10.28
N ASN A 25 -2.55 1.16 -11.17
CA ASN A 25 -2.41 0.64 -12.53
C ASN A 25 -1.68 -0.70 -12.57
N LEU A 26 -0.64 -0.87 -11.74
CA LEU A 26 0.07 -2.14 -11.59
C LEU A 26 -0.90 -3.23 -11.14
N PHE A 27 -1.72 -2.94 -10.12
CA PHE A 27 -2.77 -3.82 -9.64
C PHE A 27 -3.80 -4.19 -10.73
N THR A 28 -4.29 -3.18 -11.45
CA THR A 28 -5.32 -3.36 -12.49
C THR A 28 -4.77 -4.19 -13.66
N GLY A 29 -3.53 -3.91 -14.07
CA GLY A 29 -2.85 -4.65 -15.13
C GLY A 29 -2.62 -6.11 -14.75
N PHE A 30 -2.14 -6.38 -13.55
CA PHE A 30 -1.91 -7.73 -13.06
C PHE A 30 -3.22 -8.54 -12.97
N SER A 31 -4.30 -7.93 -12.46
CA SER A 31 -5.63 -8.55 -12.43
C SER A 31 -6.11 -8.91 -13.85
N GLY A 32 -5.86 -8.04 -14.83
CA GLY A 32 -6.17 -8.31 -16.23
C GLY A 32 -5.38 -9.50 -16.81
N ILE A 33 -4.09 -9.63 -16.45
CA ILE A 33 -3.25 -10.76 -16.87
C ILE A 33 -3.72 -12.06 -16.21
N LEU A 34 -4.09 -12.03 -14.92
CA LEU A 34 -4.62 -13.20 -14.22
C LEU A 34 -5.92 -13.69 -14.89
N ASN A 35 -6.83 -12.78 -15.24
CA ASN A 35 -8.10 -13.08 -15.91
C ASN A 35 -7.96 -13.65 -17.34
N ASP A 36 -6.79 -13.55 -17.96
CA ASP A 36 -6.48 -14.21 -19.25
C ASP A 36 -6.21 -15.72 -19.08
N SER A 37 -6.06 -16.19 -17.84
CA SER A 37 -5.88 -17.61 -17.53
C SER A 37 -7.19 -18.39 -17.74
N GLN A 38 -7.10 -19.69 -18.03
CA GLN A 38 -8.25 -20.53 -18.39
C GLN A 38 -8.36 -21.78 -17.51
N GLY A 39 -9.57 -22.33 -17.39
CA GLY A 39 -9.84 -23.60 -16.70
C GLY A 39 -10.51 -23.41 -15.34
N TYR A 40 -11.14 -24.49 -14.84
CA TYR A 40 -11.60 -24.57 -13.44
C TYR A 40 -10.42 -24.81 -12.50
N ILE A 41 -10.63 -24.71 -11.19
CA ILE A 41 -9.60 -24.84 -10.14
C ILE A 41 -8.68 -26.06 -10.35
N GLU A 42 -9.23 -27.22 -10.67
CA GLU A 42 -8.47 -28.47 -10.85
C GLU A 42 -7.56 -28.45 -12.09
N ASP A 43 -7.88 -27.63 -13.10
CA ASP A 43 -7.17 -27.50 -14.37
C ASP A 43 -6.73 -26.06 -14.64
N PHE A 44 -6.54 -25.24 -13.60
CA PHE A 44 -6.20 -23.83 -13.76
C PHE A 44 -4.87 -23.70 -14.51
N LYS A 45 -4.96 -23.15 -15.71
CA LYS A 45 -3.83 -22.97 -16.60
C LYS A 45 -3.54 -21.50 -16.73
N THR A 46 -2.48 -21.09 -16.05
CA THR A 46 -1.92 -19.74 -16.19
C THR A 46 -1.55 -19.47 -17.63
N SER A 47 -1.85 -18.27 -18.11
CA SER A 47 -1.38 -17.83 -19.42
C SER A 47 0.15 -17.74 -19.41
N LYS A 48 0.78 -17.83 -20.60
CA LYS A 48 2.23 -17.59 -20.72
C LYS A 48 2.59 -16.19 -20.20
N LEU A 49 1.72 -15.21 -20.44
CA LEU A 49 1.89 -13.85 -19.96
C LEU A 49 1.90 -13.80 -18.43
N PHE A 50 1.02 -14.53 -17.75
CA PHE A 50 1.06 -14.60 -16.29
C PHE A 50 2.37 -15.20 -15.77
N ASN A 51 2.81 -16.32 -16.35
CA ASN A 51 4.05 -16.99 -15.92
C ASN A 51 5.31 -16.13 -16.16
N ASP A 52 5.34 -15.37 -17.25
CA ASP A 52 6.50 -14.54 -17.61
C ASP A 52 6.54 -13.22 -16.81
N TYR A 53 5.41 -12.71 -16.32
CA TYR A 53 5.31 -11.37 -15.72
C TYR A 53 4.94 -11.34 -14.23
N SER A 54 4.51 -12.44 -13.62
CA SER A 54 4.08 -12.46 -12.22
C SER A 54 5.16 -11.95 -11.26
N TYR A 55 6.40 -12.40 -11.42
CA TYR A 55 7.52 -11.97 -10.58
C TYR A 55 7.80 -10.45 -10.68
N PHE A 56 7.66 -9.85 -11.88
CA PHE A 56 7.84 -8.39 -12.04
C PHE A 56 6.78 -7.60 -11.28
N PHE A 57 5.56 -8.14 -11.21
CA PHE A 57 4.50 -7.56 -10.38
C PHE A 57 4.88 -7.58 -8.91
N GLU A 58 5.33 -8.72 -8.37
CA GLU A 58 5.62 -8.86 -6.93
C GLU A 58 6.71 -7.88 -6.46
N GLU A 59 7.78 -7.77 -7.24
CA GLU A 59 8.91 -6.90 -6.94
C GLU A 59 8.49 -5.41 -6.96
N GLU A 60 7.84 -4.98 -8.05
CA GLU A 60 7.44 -3.59 -8.22
C GLU A 60 6.32 -3.20 -7.25
N PHE A 61 5.41 -4.12 -6.94
CA PHE A 61 4.33 -3.92 -5.97
C PHE A 61 4.89 -3.67 -4.57
N SER A 62 5.80 -4.53 -4.11
CA SER A 62 6.43 -4.43 -2.78
C SER A 62 7.23 -3.12 -2.64
N LYS A 63 7.98 -2.76 -3.68
CA LYS A 63 8.71 -1.49 -3.72
C LYS A 63 7.77 -0.28 -3.66
N LEU A 64 6.74 -0.26 -4.50
CA LEU A 64 5.80 0.87 -4.57
C LEU A 64 5.04 1.06 -3.26
N ILE A 65 4.55 -0.01 -2.63
CA ILE A 65 3.78 0.12 -1.39
C ILE A 65 4.65 0.66 -0.24
N LEU A 66 5.91 0.22 -0.14
CA LEU A 66 6.86 0.74 0.84
C LEU A 66 7.19 2.21 0.57
N GLU A 67 7.46 2.59 -0.68
CA GLU A 67 7.70 3.99 -1.05
C GLU A 67 6.51 4.88 -0.69
N ILE A 68 5.28 4.45 -0.96
CA ILE A 68 4.05 5.18 -0.62
C ILE A 68 3.91 5.32 0.89
N ALA A 69 4.08 4.22 1.64
CA ALA A 69 3.95 4.22 3.09
C ALA A 69 4.97 5.17 3.74
N ILE A 70 6.24 5.09 3.36
CA ILE A 70 7.31 5.96 3.88
C ILE A 70 7.03 7.43 3.53
N ASN A 71 6.69 7.73 2.27
CA ASN A 71 6.41 9.10 1.85
C ASN A 71 5.22 9.69 2.62
N ALA A 72 4.12 8.94 2.73
CA ALA A 72 2.95 9.37 3.49
C ALA A 72 3.28 9.60 4.97
N ARG A 73 4.08 8.71 5.58
CA ARG A 73 4.48 8.82 6.99
C ARG A 73 5.29 10.07 7.26
N VAL A 74 6.28 10.34 6.42
CA VAL A 74 7.16 11.51 6.55
C VAL A 74 6.40 12.80 6.28
N LEU A 75 5.49 12.82 5.30
CA LEU A 75 4.60 13.95 5.05
C LEU A 75 3.73 14.24 6.28
N ASP A 76 3.09 13.21 6.85
CA ASP A 76 2.24 13.31 8.03
C ASP A 76 2.99 13.86 9.25
N ASP A 77 4.22 13.40 9.50
CA ASP A 77 5.04 13.95 10.59
C ASP A 77 5.49 15.40 10.31
N SER A 78 5.80 15.74 9.06
CA SER A 78 6.13 17.12 8.68
C SER A 78 4.92 18.05 8.87
N ILE A 79 3.71 17.59 8.54
CA ILE A 79 2.47 18.36 8.70
C ILE A 79 2.15 18.61 10.16
N LYS A 80 2.27 17.60 11.03
CA LYS A 80 2.06 17.77 12.48
C LYS A 80 2.98 18.80 13.11
N ALA A 81 4.17 19.01 12.55
CA ALA A 81 5.09 20.05 13.00
C ALA A 81 4.67 21.48 12.58
N HIS A 82 3.76 21.65 11.60
CA HIS A 82 3.35 22.94 11.06
C HIS A 82 1.83 23.11 11.23
N ASN A 83 1.42 23.81 12.30
CA ASN A 83 0.01 24.10 12.60
C ASN A 83 -0.69 24.76 11.40
N GLY A 84 -1.64 24.04 10.78
CA GLY A 84 -2.48 24.59 9.70
C GLY A 84 -2.90 23.61 8.60
N LYS A 85 -2.32 22.41 8.51
CA LYS A 85 -2.76 21.39 7.55
C LYS A 85 -3.36 20.15 8.22
N LYS A 86 -4.13 19.37 7.46
CA LYS A 86 -4.84 18.17 7.93
C LYS A 86 -3.89 16.97 7.95
N ASP A 87 -3.64 16.44 9.15
CA ASP A 87 -2.88 15.20 9.34
C ASP A 87 -3.74 13.97 8.97
N LEU A 88 -3.14 12.78 9.00
CA LEU A 88 -3.84 11.53 8.68
C LEU A 88 -4.96 11.18 9.68
N ASN A 89 -5.02 11.79 10.86
CA ASN A 89 -6.05 11.47 11.85
C ASN A 89 -7.45 11.94 11.39
N VAL A 90 -7.53 12.90 10.47
CA VAL A 90 -8.79 13.36 9.87
C VAL A 90 -9.49 12.24 9.08
N PHE A 91 -8.74 11.23 8.65
CA PHE A 91 -9.22 10.09 7.87
C PHE A 91 -9.45 8.83 8.73
N ASN A 92 -9.46 8.97 10.06
CA ASN A 92 -9.78 7.86 10.96
C ASN A 92 -11.23 7.38 10.75
N GLY A 93 -11.46 6.08 10.92
CA GLY A 93 -12.79 5.47 10.82
C GLY A 93 -13.20 5.05 9.40
N ILE A 94 -12.31 5.23 8.41
CA ILE A 94 -12.48 4.62 7.09
C ILE A 94 -12.08 3.14 7.19
N GLU A 95 -12.95 2.24 6.76
CA GLU A 95 -12.68 0.80 6.69
C GLU A 95 -11.62 0.54 5.61
N MET A 96 -10.36 0.48 6.04
CA MET A 96 -9.20 0.23 5.17
C MET A 96 -8.51 -1.09 5.47
N MET A 97 -8.97 -1.85 6.46
CA MET A 97 -8.28 -3.03 6.97
C MET A 97 -9.26 -4.13 7.36
N GLY A 98 -8.93 -5.36 7.00
CA GLY A 98 -9.55 -6.58 7.51
C GLY A 98 -8.77 -7.09 8.72
N ILE A 99 -9.47 -7.52 9.78
CA ILE A 99 -8.90 -8.06 11.02
C ILE A 99 -8.19 -9.39 10.76
N ILE A 100 -7.04 -9.67 11.42
CA ILE A 100 -6.77 -10.88 12.25
C ILE A 100 -5.72 -10.55 13.36
N ASP A 101 -6.03 -10.87 14.62
CA ASP A 101 -5.29 -10.74 15.92
C ASP A 101 -5.32 -9.42 16.73
N GLU A 102 -5.48 -8.24 16.13
CA GLU A 102 -5.76 -6.99 16.88
C GLU A 102 -7.10 -6.41 16.39
N ASP A 103 -8.01 -6.07 17.32
CA ASP A 103 -9.35 -5.51 17.05
C ASP A 103 -9.24 -4.29 16.11
N ILE A 104 -9.53 -4.49 14.82
CA ILE A 104 -9.72 -3.50 13.74
C ILE A 104 -8.84 -2.23 13.81
N PHE A 105 -7.91 -2.10 12.87
CA PHE A 105 -7.18 -0.87 12.67
C PHE A 105 -8.04 0.19 11.97
N TYR A 106 -8.43 1.26 12.68
CA TYR A 106 -9.23 2.36 12.12
C TYR A 106 -8.41 3.54 11.60
N SER A 107 -7.08 3.53 11.79
CA SER A 107 -6.24 4.67 11.45
C SER A 107 -5.36 4.42 10.22
N PRO A 108 -5.37 5.30 9.20
CA PRO A 108 -4.45 5.19 8.07
C PRO A 108 -2.98 5.30 8.48
N ARG A 109 -2.69 6.08 9.54
CA ARG A 109 -1.33 6.18 10.10
C ARG A 109 -0.86 4.84 10.68
N GLU A 110 -1.76 4.08 11.30
CA GLU A 110 -1.46 2.75 11.81
C GLU A 110 -1.21 1.75 10.68
N ALA A 111 -2.05 1.76 9.63
CA ALA A 111 -1.84 0.97 8.42
C ALA A 111 -0.43 1.16 7.85
N ILE A 112 -0.05 2.44 7.67
CA ILE A 112 1.28 2.83 7.18
C ILE A 112 2.39 2.32 8.09
N ASN A 113 2.25 2.48 9.40
CA ASN A 113 3.24 2.00 10.36
C ASN A 113 3.40 0.47 10.28
N LYS A 114 2.30 -0.27 10.16
CA LYS A 114 2.34 -1.73 10.00
C LYS A 114 3.07 -2.10 8.71
N ILE A 115 2.80 -1.44 7.58
CA ILE A 115 3.55 -1.66 6.33
C ILE A 115 5.06 -1.40 6.53
N ILE A 116 5.43 -0.28 7.15
CA ILE A 116 6.85 0.11 7.35
C ILE A 116 7.58 -0.85 8.29
N HIS A 117 6.90 -1.38 9.30
CA HIS A 117 7.48 -2.22 10.35
C HIS A 117 7.18 -3.71 10.16
N ALA A 118 6.60 -4.10 9.02
CA ALA A 118 6.39 -5.49 8.69
C ALA A 118 7.73 -6.18 8.42
N ASP A 119 7.86 -7.40 8.93
CA ASP A 119 8.92 -8.31 8.51
C ASP A 119 8.60 -8.91 7.13
N TYR A 120 7.32 -8.98 6.79
CA TYR A 120 6.83 -9.50 5.52
C TYR A 120 5.61 -8.70 5.03
N VAL A 121 5.68 -8.27 3.77
CA VAL A 121 4.58 -7.61 3.04
C VAL A 121 4.29 -8.45 1.81
N SER A 122 3.06 -8.90 1.66
CA SER A 122 2.62 -9.64 0.48
C SER A 122 1.26 -9.20 -0.01
N HIS A 123 0.91 -9.73 -1.17
CA HIS A 123 -0.42 -9.65 -1.73
C HIS A 123 -1.07 -11.03 -1.75
N ASP A 124 -2.40 -11.05 -1.88
CA ASP A 124 -3.18 -12.28 -1.79
C ASP A 124 -3.91 -12.57 -3.11
N ILE A 125 -3.73 -13.78 -3.64
CA ILE A 125 -4.54 -14.32 -4.73
C ILE A 125 -5.56 -15.24 -4.07
N ARG A 126 -6.82 -14.81 -4.07
CA ARG A 126 -7.92 -15.58 -3.51
C ARG A 126 -8.61 -16.40 -4.59
N HIS A 127 -9.47 -17.30 -4.15
CA HIS A 127 -10.22 -18.20 -5.02
C HIS A 127 -11.71 -18.06 -4.67
N ASP A 128 -12.55 -18.01 -5.70
CA ASP A 128 -13.97 -18.33 -5.57
C ASP A 128 -14.25 -19.70 -6.19
N ASP A 129 -15.50 -20.16 -6.13
CA ASP A 129 -15.93 -21.46 -6.65
C ASP A 129 -15.67 -21.64 -8.16
N THR A 130 -15.36 -20.56 -8.88
CA THR A 130 -15.25 -20.53 -10.34
C THR A 130 -13.85 -20.21 -10.84
N ASN A 131 -13.12 -19.28 -10.22
CA ASN A 131 -11.80 -18.83 -10.69
C ASN A 131 -10.94 -18.25 -9.54
N PRO A 132 -9.60 -18.30 -9.67
CA PRO A 132 -8.74 -17.45 -8.86
C PRO A 132 -8.94 -15.99 -9.27
N TYR A 133 -9.04 -15.11 -8.28
CA TYR A 133 -9.10 -13.68 -8.46
C TYR A 133 -8.11 -13.00 -7.53
N TYR A 134 -7.56 -11.90 -8.02
CA TYR A 134 -6.62 -11.14 -7.23
C TYR A 134 -7.37 -10.25 -6.24
N MET A 135 -7.11 -10.41 -4.93
CA MET A 135 -7.76 -9.57 -3.94
C MET A 135 -6.95 -8.30 -3.73
N PRO A 136 -7.54 -7.09 -3.83
CA PRO A 136 -6.86 -5.82 -3.61
C PRO A 136 -6.57 -5.60 -2.12
N SER A 137 -5.75 -6.45 -1.53
CA SER A 137 -5.30 -6.32 -0.15
C SER A 137 -3.81 -6.63 -0.01
N LEU A 138 -3.25 -6.11 1.06
CA LEU A 138 -1.90 -6.39 1.53
C LEU A 138 -2.00 -7.24 2.77
N GLN A 139 -1.32 -8.37 2.79
CA GLN A 139 -1.04 -9.07 4.03
C GLN A 139 0.27 -8.54 4.59
N VAL A 140 0.25 -8.15 5.86
CA VAL A 140 1.40 -7.63 6.58
C VAL A 140 1.62 -8.47 7.84
N ILE A 141 2.84 -8.96 8.01
CA ILE A 141 3.24 -9.72 9.18
C ILE A 141 4.44 -9.01 9.79
N GLY A 142 4.41 -8.83 11.10
CA GLY A 142 5.58 -8.34 11.81
C GLY A 142 5.56 -8.72 13.28
N ASN A 143 6.55 -8.22 14.01
CA ASN A 143 6.72 -8.50 15.43
C ASN A 143 6.63 -7.23 16.28
N LYS A 144 5.99 -7.34 17.45
CA LYS A 144 5.98 -6.33 18.50
C LYS A 144 6.54 -6.95 19.78
N GLY A 145 7.85 -6.80 19.98
CA GLY A 145 8.56 -7.51 21.03
C GLY A 145 8.58 -9.02 20.73
N LYS A 146 7.92 -9.83 21.58
CA LYS A 146 7.82 -11.29 21.39
C LYS A 146 6.53 -11.74 20.69
N ASN A 147 5.60 -10.82 20.45
CA ASN A 147 4.30 -11.15 19.89
C ASN A 147 4.32 -10.84 18.39
N GLN A 148 4.00 -11.85 17.58
CA GLN A 148 3.74 -11.65 16.16
C GLN A 148 2.37 -10.97 16.00
N TRP A 149 2.25 -10.12 15.00
CA TRP A 149 0.97 -9.59 14.55
C TRP A 149 0.83 -9.87 13.06
N LEU A 150 -0.42 -10.12 12.65
CA LEU A 150 -0.86 -10.23 11.27
C LEU A 150 -1.82 -9.06 11.01
N GLY A 151 -1.89 -8.59 9.78
CA GLY A 151 -2.87 -7.60 9.37
C GLY A 151 -3.19 -7.72 7.90
N GLU A 152 -4.43 -7.41 7.53
CA GLU A 152 -4.86 -7.29 6.15
C GLU A 152 -5.25 -5.84 5.86
N ILE A 153 -4.67 -5.24 4.83
CA ILE A 153 -4.92 -3.84 4.46
C ILE A 153 -5.54 -3.79 3.08
N PHE A 154 -6.77 -3.29 2.98
CA PHE A 154 -7.43 -3.08 1.70
C PHE A 154 -6.74 -1.96 0.93
N LEU A 155 -6.22 -2.33 -0.23
CA LEU A 155 -5.34 -1.50 -1.03
C LEU A 155 -6.05 -0.26 -1.57
N LEU A 156 -7.25 -0.43 -2.12
CA LEU A 156 -7.99 0.68 -2.73
C LEU A 156 -8.44 1.73 -1.70
N PRO A 157 -9.05 1.36 -0.56
CA PRO A 157 -9.32 2.30 0.52
C PRO A 157 -8.07 3.05 1.01
N LEU A 158 -6.96 2.33 1.24
CA LEU A 158 -5.69 2.95 1.64
C LEU A 158 -5.23 3.97 0.59
N CYS A 159 -5.12 3.56 -0.67
CA CYS A 159 -4.70 4.41 -1.78
C CYS A 159 -5.55 5.67 -1.89
N LYS A 160 -6.87 5.55 -1.76
CA LYS A 160 -7.81 6.68 -1.78
C LYS A 160 -7.50 7.66 -0.65
N VAL A 161 -7.39 7.17 0.58
CA VAL A 161 -7.10 8.01 1.74
C VAL A 161 -5.77 8.73 1.61
N LEU A 162 -4.72 8.05 1.16
CA LEU A 162 -3.41 8.67 0.98
C LEU A 162 -3.40 9.70 -0.16
N TYR A 163 -4.20 9.47 -1.20
CA TYR A 163 -4.37 10.42 -2.30
C TYR A 163 -5.11 11.68 -1.84
N ASP A 164 -6.21 11.52 -1.11
CA ASP A 164 -6.99 12.63 -0.54
C ASP A 164 -6.15 13.42 0.46
N PHE A 165 -5.40 12.73 1.33
CA PHE A 165 -4.42 13.33 2.22
C PHE A 165 -3.38 14.17 1.46
N ALA A 166 -2.82 13.65 0.36
CA ALA A 166 -1.87 14.39 -0.45
C ALA A 166 -2.51 15.61 -1.12
N CYS A 167 -3.77 15.54 -1.53
CA CYS A 167 -4.52 16.66 -2.12
C CYS A 167 -4.79 17.78 -1.12
N GLU A 168 -5.28 17.45 0.07
CA GLU A 168 -5.56 18.41 1.14
C GLU A 168 -4.31 19.15 1.62
N ASN A 169 -3.13 18.58 1.36
CA ASN A 169 -1.85 19.10 1.82
C ASN A 169 -1.01 19.75 0.72
N ASP A 170 -1.51 19.85 -0.52
CA ASP A 170 -0.83 20.59 -1.58
C ASP A 170 -0.54 22.02 -1.12
N LEU A 171 0.71 22.45 -1.30
CA LEU A 171 1.03 23.86 -1.16
C LEU A 171 0.32 24.60 -2.31
N PRO A 172 -0.29 25.77 -2.07
CA PRO A 172 -0.68 26.63 -3.17
C PRO A 172 0.57 26.92 -4.01
N LYS A 173 0.45 26.72 -5.32
CA LYS A 173 1.51 27.00 -6.30
C LYS A 173 1.88 28.47 -6.29
#